data_AF-A0A1P7ZQ24-F1
#
_entry.id   AF-A0A1P7ZQ24-F1
#
_cell.length_a   1.000
_cell.length_b   1.000
_cell.length_c   1.000
_cell.angle_alpha   90.00
_cell.angle_beta   90.00
_cell.angle_gamma   90.00
#
_symmetry.space_group_name_H-M   'P 1'
#
loop_
_entity.id
_entity.type
_entity.pdbx_description
1 polymer ?
#
loop_
_entity_poly.entity_id
_entity_poly.type
_entity_poly.pdbx_seq_one_letter_code
_entity_poly.pdbx_strand_id
1 'polypeptide(L)' 'ARKFFDLQDMLGFDKASSTLDWLFTKSKKAIKELARSKNSSSAGGGGDGGTKSFSSSSECDEVVSGINQV' A
#
# COMPACT_ATOMS: atom_id res chain seq x y z
N ALA A 1 27.17 -6.64 3.35
CA ALA A 1 27.23 -6.11 1.97
C ALA A 1 26.23 -6.77 1.01
N ARG A 2 25.91 -8.07 1.15
CA ARG A 2 25.04 -8.79 0.20
C ARG A 2 23.70 -8.12 -0.10
N LYS A 3 22.97 -7.68 0.94
CA LYS A 3 21.71 -6.94 0.82
C LYS A 3 21.79 -5.66 -0.04
N PHE A 4 22.95 -5.01 -0.10
CA PHE A 4 23.14 -3.83 -0.94
C PHE A 4 23.31 -4.22 -2.41
N PHE A 5 24.07 -5.27 -2.70
CA PHE A 5 24.23 -5.79 -4.06
C PHE A 5 22.95 -6.43 -4.59
N ASP A 6 22.22 -7.18 -3.77
CA ASP A 6 20.91 -7.74 -4.17
C ASP A 6 19.90 -6.61 -4.51
N LEU A 7 19.95 -5.51 -3.75
CA LEU A 7 19.15 -4.31 -4.05
C LEU A 7 19.61 -3.62 -5.34
N GLN A 8 20.92 -3.51 -5.55
CA GLN A 8 21.49 -2.95 -6.77
C GLN A 8 21.06 -3.76 -8.01
N ASP A 9 21.11 -5.09 -7.92
CA ASP A 9 20.65 -6.01 -8.97
C ASP A 9 19.13 -5.88 -9.21
N MET A 10 18.33 -5.81 -8.14
CA MET A 10 16.88 -5.63 -8.24
C MET A 10 16.48 -4.30 -8.89
N LEU A 11 17.26 -3.25 -8.65
CA LEU A 11 17.05 -1.94 -9.28
C LEU A 11 17.61 -1.88 -10.71
N GLY A 12 18.42 -2.86 -11.12
CA GLY A 12 19.10 -2.89 -12.41
C GLY A 12 20.15 -1.78 -12.55
N PHE A 13 20.79 -1.37 -11.45
CA PHE A 13 21.78 -0.31 -11.48
C PHE A 13 23.20 -0.85 -11.60
N ASP A 14 23.95 -0.32 -12.57
CA ASP A 14 25.35 -0.69 -12.78
C ASP A 14 26.31 -0.08 -11.74
N LYS A 15 25.92 1.06 -11.15
CA LYS A 15 26.77 1.80 -10.20
C LYS A 15 26.14 1.84 -8.81
N ALA A 16 26.98 1.55 -7.81
CA ALA A 16 26.60 1.69 -6.40
C ALA A 16 26.14 3.12 -6.07
N SER A 17 26.72 4.14 -6.71
CA SER A 17 26.32 5.54 -6.54
C SER A 17 24.84 5.79 -6.91
N SER A 18 24.35 5.17 -8.00
CA SER A 18 22.96 5.28 -8.41
C SER A 18 22.00 4.62 -7.42
N THR A 19 22.41 3.51 -6.81
CA THR A 19 21.66 2.84 -5.74
C THR A 19 21.58 3.72 -4.49
N LEU A 20 22.68 4.39 -4.12
CA LEU A 20 22.70 5.33 -3.00
C LEU A 20 21.79 6.54 -3.24
N ASP A 21 21.82 7.13 -4.43
CA ASP A 21 20.93 8.25 -4.80
C ASP A 21 19.45 7.84 -4.74
N TRP A 22 19.13 6.63 -5.21
CA TRP A 22 17.79 6.08 -5.11
C TRP A 22 17.35 5.88 -3.66
N LEU A 23 18.23 5.31 -2.81
CA LEU A 23 17.98 5.13 -1.38
C LEU A 23 17.66 6.47 -0.71
N PHE A 24 18.51 7.48 -0.91
CA PHE A 24 18.29 8.80 -0.31
C PHE A 24 17.00 9.45 -0.81
N THR A 25 16.69 9.33 -2.09
CA THR A 25 15.47 9.89 -2.68
C THR A 25 14.22 9.21 -2.11
N LYS A 26 14.22 7.87 -2.06
CA LYS A 26 13.10 7.07 -1.55
C LYS A 26 12.89 7.31 -0.06
N SER A 27 13.95 7.31 0.75
CA SER A 27 13.89 7.60 2.18
C SER A 27 13.38 9.02 2.46
N LYS A 28 13.87 10.04 1.76
CA LYS A 28 13.38 11.43 1.91
C LYS A 28 11.88 11.54 1.58
N LYS A 29 11.43 10.88 0.51
CA LYS A 29 10.01 10.88 0.13
C LYS A 29 9.16 10.19 1.21
N ALA A 30 9.57 9.01 1.66
CA ALA A 30 8.88 8.24 2.69
C ALA A 30 8.78 9.01 4.01
N ILE A 31 9.86 9.68 4.45
CA ILE A 31 9.86 10.49 5.68
C ILE A 31 8.91 11.68 5.55
N LYS A 32 8.95 12.42 4.43
CA LYS A 32 8.03 13.55 4.19
C LYS A 32 6.56 13.12 4.17
N GLU A 33 6.27 11.97 3.57
CA GLU A 33 4.94 11.39 3.54
C GLU A 33 4.47 10.98 4.94
N LEU A 34 5.32 10.29 5.70
CA LEU A 34 5.05 9.89 7.08
C LEU A 34 4.81 11.11 7.99
N ALA A 35 5.63 12.15 7.88
CA ALA A 35 5.47 13.39 8.66
C ALA A 35 4.13 14.08 8.37
N ARG A 36 3.71 14.10 7.09
CA ARG A 36 2.41 14.66 6.68
C ARG A 36 1.25 13.80 7.15
N SER A 37 1.38 12.47 7.08
CA SER A 37 0.34 11.53 7.51
C SER A 37 0.12 11.53 9.03
N LYS A 38 1.19 11.74 9.82
CA LYS A 38 1.12 11.93 11.28
C LYS A 38 0.35 13.20 11.68
N ASN A 39 0.30 14.21 10.82
CA ASN A 39 -0.39 15.48 11.06
C ASN A 39 -1.81 15.53 10.47
N SER A 40 -2.21 14.53 9.67
CA SER A 40 -3.59 14.40 9.15
C SER A 40 -4.47 13.52 10.03
N SER A 41 -3.93 12.80 11.00
CA SER A 41 -4.70 11.99 11.95
C SER A 41 -5.28 12.80 13.12
N SER A 42 -5.06 14.12 13.19
CA SER A 42 -5.54 14.99 14.28
C SER A 42 -6.38 16.19 13.85
N ALA A 43 -6.80 16.28 12.58
CA ALA A 43 -7.69 17.35 12.12
C ALA A 43 -9.10 16.79 11.90
N GLY A 44 -9.87 16.69 12.98
CA GLY A 44 -11.32 16.62 12.90
C GLY A 44 -11.94 17.99 12.63
N GLY A 45 -12.94 18.01 11.74
CA GLY A 45 -13.91 19.10 11.48
C GLY A 45 -13.58 19.99 10.28
N GLY A 46 -14.43 20.22 9.27
CA GLY A 46 -15.81 19.80 8.99
C GLY A 46 -16.32 20.43 7.66
N GLY A 47 -17.49 19.98 7.18
CA GLY A 47 -18.29 20.59 6.08
C GLY A 47 -18.31 19.75 4.78
N ASP A 48 -19.22 18.80 4.62
CA ASP A 48 -20.59 18.91 4.06
C ASP A 48 -20.63 18.99 2.51
N GLY A 49 -21.30 18.03 1.87
CA GLY A 49 -21.50 18.08 0.41
C GLY A 49 -21.76 16.75 -0.31
N GLY A 50 -22.82 16.02 0.04
CA GLY A 50 -23.72 15.46 -0.97
C GLY A 50 -23.33 14.21 -1.79
N THR A 51 -24.04 13.13 -1.45
CA THR A 51 -24.76 12.20 -2.35
C THR A 51 -24.23 10.78 -2.56
N LYS A 52 -25.18 9.87 -2.30
CA LYS A 52 -25.41 8.51 -2.82
C LYS A 52 -24.43 7.39 -2.46
N SER A 53 -24.68 6.82 -1.28
CA SER A 53 -24.79 5.36 -1.15
C SER A 53 -25.66 4.81 -2.28
N PHE A 54 -25.13 3.92 -3.10
CA PHE A 54 -25.93 2.84 -3.65
C PHE A 54 -25.49 1.59 -2.92
N SER A 55 -26.36 1.11 -2.04
CA SER A 55 -26.25 -0.23 -1.48
C SER A 55 -26.37 -1.21 -2.65
N SER A 56 -25.42 -2.13 -2.79
CA SER A 56 -25.65 -3.36 -3.55
C SER A 56 -25.57 -4.49 -2.53
N SER A 57 -26.75 -5.06 -2.27
CA SER A 57 -27.01 -6.06 -1.23
C SER A 57 -26.20 -7.33 -1.45
N SER A 58 -25.82 -7.95 -0.33
CA SER A 58 -25.28 -9.30 -0.24
C SER A 58 -26.30 -10.35 -0.66
N GLU A 59 -25.84 -11.38 -1.38
CA GLU A 59 -26.48 -12.70 -1.40
C GLU A 59 -25.44 -13.72 -0.95
N CYS A 60 -25.45 -14.01 0.35
CA CYS A 60 -24.95 -15.25 0.93
C CYS A 60 -26.13 -16.23 0.99
N ASP A 61 -25.92 -17.46 0.50
CA ASP A 61 -26.64 -18.72 0.81
C ASP A 61 -26.25 -19.74 -0.29
N GLU A 62 -25.91 -21.02 -0.13
CA GLU A 62 -25.68 -21.96 0.98
C GLU A 62 -24.82 -23.11 0.43
N VAL A 63 -24.08 -23.78 1.31
CA VAL A 63 -23.32 -25.00 1.00
C VAL A 63 -24.25 -26.21 1.05
N VAL A 64 -24.57 -26.83 -0.09
CA VAL A 64 -25.13 -28.19 -0.09
C VAL A 64 -23.98 -29.18 0.09
N SER A 65 -23.91 -29.73 1.31
CA SER A 65 -23.05 -30.86 1.66
C SER A 65 -23.39 -32.11 0.86
N GLY A 66 -22.37 -32.94 0.62
CA GLY A 66 -22.40 -34.02 -0.35
C GLY A 66 -23.37 -35.17 -0.06
N ILE A 67 -23.71 -35.87 -1.14
CA ILE A 67 -23.92 -37.31 -1.17
C ILE A 67 -23.66 -37.75 -2.62
N ASN A 68 -22.68 -38.63 -2.84
CA ASN A 68 -22.76 -39.80 -3.73
C ASN A 68 -21.38 -40.47 -3.82
N GLN A 69 -21.12 -41.41 -2.91
CA GLN A 69 -20.18 -42.49 -3.16
C GLN A 69 -20.99 -43.60 -3.84
N VAL A 70 -20.65 -43.91 -5.10
CA VAL A 70 -21.00 -45.18 -5.77
C VAL A 70 -19.72 -45.68 -6.43
#